data_AF-U6RT76-F1
#
_entry.id   AF-U6RT76-F1
#
_cell.length_a   1.000
_cell.length_b   1.000
_cell.length_c   1.000
_cell.angle_alpha   90.00
_cell.angle_beta   90.00
_cell.angle_gamma   90.00
#
_symmetry.space_group_name_H-M   'P 1'
#
loop_
_entity.id
_entity.type
_entity.pdbx_description
1 polymer ?
#
loop_
_entity_poly.entity_id
_entity_poly.type
_entity_poly.pdbx_seq_one_letter_code
_entity_poly.pdbx_strand_id
1 'polypeptide(L)' 'MSTSIFEVDKEVHYSDMHKEYEIYTIIMNSKDIMSCCRDSLIELQQLITLALNDQKEEPK' A
#
# COMPACT_ATOMS: atom_id res chain seq x y z
N MET A 1 -8.07 6.99 21.13
CA MET A 1 -7.75 5.94 20.14
C MET A 1 -6.98 6.60 19.03
N SER A 2 -5.81 6.09 18.68
CA SER A 2 -5.00 6.61 17.57
C SER A 2 -5.74 6.31 16.26
N THR A 3 -6.32 7.32 15.62
CA THR A 3 -6.72 7.21 14.22
C THR A 3 -5.46 7.02 13.40
N SER A 4 -5.32 5.86 12.74
CA SER A 4 -4.23 5.61 11.81
C SER A 4 -4.28 6.66 10.71
N ILE A 5 -3.15 7.33 10.46
CA ILE A 5 -3.06 8.33 9.38
C ILE A 5 -3.18 7.65 8.01
N PHE A 6 -2.67 6.42 7.91
CA PHE A 6 -2.69 5.60 6.71
C PHE A 6 -3.48 4.30 6.94
N GLU A 7 -4.31 3.95 5.96
CA GLU A 7 -5.07 2.71 5.90
C GLU A 7 -4.95 2.10 4.49
N VAL A 8 -5.13 0.79 4.37
CA VAL A 8 -5.15 0.10 3.08
C VAL A 8 -6.37 -0.80 3.02
N ASP A 9 -7.31 -0.44 2.16
CA ASP A 9 -8.48 -1.23 1.86
C ASP A 9 -8.19 -2.20 0.73
N LYS A 10 -8.76 -3.40 0.83
CA LYS A 10 -8.62 -4.45 -0.17
C LYS A 10 -9.99 -4.81 -0.72
N GLU A 11 -10.15 -4.67 -2.02
CA GLU A 11 -11.31 -5.12 -2.76
C GLU A 11 -10.95 -6.30 -3.67
N VAL A 12 -11.78 -7.33 -3.65
CA VAL A 12 -11.60 -8.52 -4.50
C VAL A 12 -12.86 -8.71 -5.31
N HIS A 13 -12.72 -8.66 -6.63
CA HIS A 13 -13.83 -8.86 -7.55
C HIS A 13 -13.84 -10.31 -8.03
N TYR A 14 -15.01 -10.92 -7.91
CA TYR A 14 -15.29 -12.27 -8.36
C TYR A 14 -16.32 -12.22 -9.48
N SER A 15 -16.11 -13.00 -10.52
CA SER A 15 -17.06 -13.26 -11.61
C SER A 15 -17.26 -14.77 -11.70
N ASP A 16 -18.50 -15.24 -11.61
CA ASP A 16 -18.84 -16.67 -11.62
C ASP A 16 -17.97 -17.53 -10.68
N MET A 17 -17.77 -17.05 -9.45
CA MET A 17 -16.90 -17.63 -8.40
C MET A 17 -15.40 -17.68 -8.73
N HIS A 18 -14.97 -17.13 -9.85
CA HIS A 18 -13.56 -16.95 -10.20
C HIS A 18 -13.09 -15.56 -9.79
N LYS A 19 -11.94 -15.48 -9.11
CA LYS A 19 -11.31 -14.19 -8.78
C LYS A 19 -10.81 -13.56 -10.08
N GLU A 20 -11.39 -12.43 -10.47
CA GLU A 20 -10.93 -11.70 -11.67
C GLU A 20 -9.78 -10.78 -11.32
N TYR A 21 -9.96 -9.90 -10.33
CA TYR A 21 -8.95 -8.93 -9.96
C TYR A 21 -9.01 -8.53 -8.48
N GLU A 22 -7.89 -8.01 -7.99
CA GLU A 22 -7.67 -7.53 -6.62
C GLU A 22 -7.14 -6.10 -6.72
N ILE A 23 -7.83 -5.17 -6.06
CA ILE A 23 -7.44 -3.75 -5.97
C ILE A 23 -7.18 -3.43 -4.51
N TYR A 24 -6.12 -2.67 -4.28
CA TYR A 24 -5.78 -2.10 -2.99
C TYR A 24 -5.91 -0.59 -3.06
N THR A 25 -6.67 -0.01 -2.14
CA THR A 25 -6.85 1.44 -2.03
C THR A 25 -6.10 1.93 -0.79
N ILE A 26 -5.11 2.81 -1.00
CA ILE A 26 -4.40 3.48 0.08
C ILE A 26 -5.18 4.73 0.45
N ILE A 27 -5.45 4.88 1.74
CA ILE A 27 -6.25 5.95 2.32
C ILE A 27 -5.35 6.74 3.27
N MET A 28 -5.40 8.08 3.17
CA MET A 28 -4.70 8.99 4.07
C MET A 28 -5.67 10.01 4.66
N ASN A 29 -5.76 10.09 5.99
CA ASN A 29 -6.72 10.96 6.68
C ASN A 29 -8.17 10.79 6.15
N SER A 30 -8.60 9.54 6.00
CA SER A 30 -9.92 9.15 5.47
C SER A 30 -10.21 9.66 4.05
N LYS A 31 -9.16 9.93 3.26
CA LYS A 31 -9.26 10.26 1.84
C LYS A 31 -8.47 9.25 1.01
N ASP A 32 -9.11 8.71 -0.01
CA ASP A 32 -8.47 7.84 -0.98
C ASP A 32 -7.39 8.62 -1.72
N ILE A 33 -6.17 8.10 -1.72
CA ILE A 33 -5.04 8.73 -2.40
C ILE A 33 -4.59 7.94 -3.63
N MET A 34 -4.77 6.62 -3.64
CA MET A 34 -4.34 5.76 -4.74
C MET A 34 -5.04 4.41 -4.68
N SER A 35 -5.40 3.86 -5.84
CA SER A 35 -5.79 2.46 -5.98
C SER A 35 -4.82 1.75 -6.92
N CYS A 36 -4.37 0.54 -6.57
CA CYS A 36 -3.38 -0.19 -7.33
C CYS A 36 -3.60 -1.71 -7.26
N CYS A 37 -2.99 -2.45 -8.20
CA CYS A 37 -2.97 -3.90 -8.14
C CYS A 37 -1.90 -4.40 -7.16
N ARG A 38 -1.91 -5.72 -6.90
CA ARG A 38 -0.97 -6.37 -5.98
C ARG A 38 0.49 -6.07 -6.29
N ASP A 39 0.89 -6.15 -7.56
CA ASP A 39 2.28 -6.02 -7.96
C ASP A 39 2.80 -4.60 -7.69
N SER A 40 1.99 -3.57 -8.00
CA SER A 40 2.30 -2.18 -7.68
C SER A 40 2.36 -1.91 -6.18
N LEU A 41 1.53 -2.59 -5.37
CA LEU A 41 1.60 -2.45 -3.91
C LEU A 41 2.90 -3.06 -3.34
N ILE A 42 3.36 -4.17 -3.90
CA ILE A 42 4.64 -4.80 -3.55
C ILE A 42 5.81 -3.87 -3.92
N GLU A 43 5.77 -3.27 -5.11
CA GLU A 43 6.78 -2.29 -5.53
C GLU A 43 6.82 -1.09 -4.58
N LEU A 44 5.66 -0.55 -4.20
CA LEU A 44 5.57 0.54 -3.23
C LEU A 44 6.18 0.16 -1.87
N GLN A 45 5.92 -1.06 -1.38
CA GLN A 45 6.53 -1.56 -0.14
C GLN A 45 8.07 -1.55 -0.22
N GLN A 46 8.64 -1.98 -1.34
CA GLN A 46 10.09 -1.99 -1.55
C GLN A 46 10.66 -0.57 -1.56
N LEU A 47 10.00 0.36 -2.25
CA LEU A 47 10.41 1.77 -2.29
C LEU A 47 10.36 2.43 -0.91
N ILE A 48 9.30 2.18 -0.13
CA ILE A 48 9.19 2.66 1.26
C ILE A 48 10.33 2.08 2.10
N THR A 49 10.59 0.78 1.98
CA THR A 49 11.65 0.11 2.74
C THR A 49 13.02 0.70 2.40
N LEU A 50 13.29 0.92 1.12
CA LEU A 50 14.51 1.56 0.66
C LEU A 50 14.66 2.97 1.23
N ALA A 51 13.61 3.79 1.15
CA ALA A 51 13.61 5.16 1.67
C ALA A 51 13.81 5.22 3.19
N LEU A 52 13.25 4.28 3.94
CA LEU A 52 13.43 4.18 5.40
C LEU A 52 14.84 3.72 5.78
N ASN A 53 15.45 2.87 4.95
CA ASN A 53 16.80 2.34 5.16
C ASN A 53 17.90 3.26 4.62
N ASP A 54 17.55 4.34 3.89
CA ASP A 54 18.49 5.39 3.43
C ASP A 54 18.93 6.31 4.58
N GLN A 55 18.94 5.81 5.82
CA GLN A 55 19.67 6.45 6.90
C GLN A 55 21.15 6.30 6.59
N LYS A 56 21.73 7.36 6.02
CA LYS A 56 23.17 7.55 5.89
C LYS A 56 23.85 7.01 7.15
N GLU A 57 24.70 6.01 7.00
CA GLU A 57 25.68 5.69 8.03
C GLU A 57 26.38 7.01 8.37
N GLU A 58 26.14 7.55 9.57
CA GLU A 58 26.96 8.65 10.05
C GLU A 58 28.40 8.11 10.08
N PRO A 59 29.33 8.70 9.31
CA PRO A 59 30.72 8.29 9.41
C PRO A 59 31.18 8.54 10.85
N LYS A 60 31.51 7.46 11.56
CA LYS A 60 32.20 7.50 12.86
C LYS A 60 33.58 8.09 12.72
#